data_AF-A0A453QQB7-F1
#
_entry.id   AF-A0A453QQB7-F1
#
_cell.length_a   1.000
_cell.length_b   1.000
_cell.length_c   1.000
_cell.angle_alpha   90.00
_cell.angle_beta   90.00
_cell.angle_gamma   90.00
#
_symmetry.space_group_name_H-M   'P 1'
#
loop_
_entity.id
_entity.type
_entity.pdbx_description
1 polymer ?
#
loop_
_entity_poly.entity_id
_entity_poly.type
_entity_poly.pdbx_seq_one_letter_code
_entity_poly.pdbx_strand_id
1 'polypeptide(L)' 'MGKRKSAAKPPPKKRMDKLDTVFSCPFCNHGSSVECRIDMKNLIGEANCRICQESFSTTVNGF' A
#
# COMPACT_ATOMS: atom_id res chain seq x y z
N MET A 1 -40.31 6.86 -32.79
CA MET A 1 -39.98 5.75 -31.86
C MET A 1 -38.45 5.70 -31.71
N GLY A 2 -37.89 6.44 -30.75
CA GLY A 2 -36.45 6.67 -30.65
C GLY A 2 -35.71 5.53 -29.93
N LYS A 3 -34.78 4.86 -30.64
CA LYS A 3 -33.89 3.83 -30.09
C LYS A 3 -32.91 4.48 -29.10
N ARG A 4 -33.16 4.33 -27.79
CA ARG A 4 -32.22 4.79 -26.75
C ARG A 4 -31.00 3.87 -26.77
N LYS A 5 -29.81 4.44 -27.06
CA LYS A 5 -28.53 3.74 -26.94
C LYS A 5 -28.35 3.34 -25.47
N SER A 6 -28.27 2.04 -25.21
CA SER A 6 -27.96 1.49 -23.89
C SER A 6 -26.59 2.02 -23.44
N ALA A 7 -26.55 2.67 -22.28
CA ALA A 7 -25.30 3.14 -21.69
C ALA A 7 -24.35 1.95 -21.49
N ALA A 8 -23.13 2.06 -22.04
CA ALA A 8 -22.10 1.04 -21.86
C ALA A 8 -21.72 0.94 -20.38
N LYS A 9 -21.57 -0.29 -19.87
CA LYS A 9 -21.17 -0.52 -18.48
C LYS A 9 -19.75 0.04 -18.26
N PRO A 10 -19.49 0.71 -17.13
CA PRO A 10 -18.16 1.20 -16.83
C PRO A 10 -17.13 0.06 -16.80
N PRO A 11 -15.87 0.32 -17.18
CA PRO A 11 -14.84 -0.70 -17.21
C PRO A 11 -14.64 -1.31 -15.82
N PRO A 12 -14.40 -2.62 -15.74
CA PRO A 12 -14.15 -3.29 -14.47
C PRO A 12 -12.92 -2.66 -13.79
N LYS A 13 -13.08 -2.28 -12.53
CA LYS A 13 -11.96 -1.76 -11.72
C LYS A 13 -10.86 -2.83 -11.66
N LYS A 14 -9.62 -2.43 -11.94
CA LYS A 14 -8.45 -3.30 -11.75
C LYS A 14 -8.49 -3.86 -10.32
N ARG A 15 -8.44 -5.18 -10.16
CA ARG A 15 -8.29 -5.80 -8.85
C ARG A 15 -6.94 -5.37 -8.29
N MET A 16 -6.98 -4.61 -7.20
CA MET A 16 -5.81 -4.46 -6.33
C MET A 16 -5.97 -5.53 -5.26
N ASP A 17 -5.18 -6.58 -5.34
CA ASP A 17 -5.07 -7.54 -4.24
C ASP A 17 -4.61 -6.77 -3.00
N LYS A 18 -5.27 -7.03 -1.87
CA LYS A 18 -4.87 -6.40 -0.60
C LYS A 18 -3.54 -7.00 -0.19
N LEU A 19 -2.50 -6.16 -0.19
CA LEU A 19 -1.25 -6.49 0.46
C LEU A 19 -1.49 -6.62 1.97
N ASP A 20 -0.76 -7.53 2.60
CA ASP A 20 -0.74 -7.60 4.06
C ASP A 20 -0.25 -6.26 4.62
N THR A 21 -0.91 -5.81 5.69
CA THR A 21 -0.57 -4.56 6.39
C THR A 21 0.20 -4.82 7.68
N VAL A 22 0.62 -6.07 7.91
CA VAL A 22 1.11 -6.54 9.21
C VAL A 22 2.43 -7.26 8.99
N PHE A 23 3.52 -6.70 9.52
CA PHE A 23 4.87 -7.23 9.32
C PHE A 23 5.59 -7.43 10.66
N SER A 24 6.46 -8.45 10.69
CA SER A 24 7.34 -8.75 11.84
C SER A 24 8.63 -7.96 11.75
N CYS A 25 9.12 -7.45 12.88
CA CYS A 25 10.39 -6.73 12.93
C CYS A 25 11.57 -7.73 12.93
N PRO A 26 12.54 -7.63 12.01
CA PRO A 26 13.68 -8.55 11.96
C PRO A 26 14.68 -8.36 13.11
N PHE A 27 14.59 -7.25 13.86
CA PHE A 27 15.51 -6.93 14.95
C PHE A 27 15.01 -7.44 16.31
N CYS A 28 13.75 -7.15 16.65
CA CYS A 28 13.16 -7.58 17.93
C CYS A 28 12.24 -8.80 17.84
N ASN A 29 12.03 -9.33 16.62
CA ASN A 29 11.23 -10.53 16.33
C ASN A 29 9.77 -10.51 16.80
N HIS A 30 9.24 -9.34 17.20
CA HIS A 30 7.84 -9.20 17.52
C HIS A 30 7.01 -9.09 16.23
N GLY A 31 6.00 -9.96 16.12
CA GLY A 31 5.02 -9.92 15.05
C GLY A 31 4.15 -8.66 15.10
N SER A 32 3.64 -8.25 13.94
CA SER A 32 2.67 -7.15 13.82
C SER A 32 3.14 -5.81 14.39
N SER A 33 4.46 -5.59 14.40
CA SER A 33 5.08 -4.46 15.09
C SER A 33 5.57 -3.36 14.16
N VAL A 34 5.67 -3.65 12.85
CA VAL A 34 6.18 -2.70 11.85
C VAL A 34 5.03 -1.96 11.18
N GLU A 35 5.10 -0.63 11.20
CA GLU A 35 4.25 0.28 10.43
C GLU A 35 5.01 0.76 9.19
N CYS A 36 4.36 0.75 8.03
CA CYS A 36 4.92 1.26 6.78
C CYS A 36 4.20 2.55 6.36
N ARG A 37 4.96 3.57 5.97
CA ARG A 37 4.46 4.82 5.39
C ARG A 37 5.05 5.03 4.01
N ILE A 38 4.23 5.44 3.06
CA ILE A 38 4.66 5.70 1.68
C ILE A 38 4.32 7.14 1.35
N ASP A 39 5.35 7.98 1.25
CA ASP A 39 5.25 9.32 0.71
C ASP A 39 5.49 9.29 -0.80
N MET A 40 4.40 9.21 -1.55
CA MET A 40 4.44 9.22 -3.02
C MET A 40 4.92 10.55 -3.61
N LYS A 41 4.87 11.67 -2.88
CA LYS A 41 5.34 12.96 -3.40
C LYS A 41 6.86 13.01 -3.46
N ASN A 42 7.49 12.46 -2.43
CA ASN A 42 8.95 12.42 -2.29
C ASN A 42 9.54 11.08 -2.76
N LEU A 43 8.70 10.11 -3.11
CA LEU A 43 9.08 8.74 -3.46
C LEU A 43 9.91 8.07 -2.34
N ILE A 44 9.48 8.27 -1.09
CA ILE A 44 10.13 7.68 0.09
C ILE A 44 9.16 6.72 0.77
N GLY A 45 9.63 5.51 1.05
CA GLY A 45 8.97 4.52 1.90
C GLY A 45 9.72 4.39 3.21
N GLU A 46 9.00 4.41 4.32
CA GLU A 46 9.54 4.27 5.67
C GLU A 46 8.90 3.06 6.36
N ALA A 47 9.70 2.30 7.11
CA ALA A 47 9.28 1.21 7.96
C ALA A 47 9.78 1.45 9.39
N ASN A 48 8.87 1.45 10.36
CA ASN A 48 9.19 1.71 11.77
C ASN A 48 8.63 0.61 12.66
N CYS A 49 9.46 0.05 13.54
CA CYS A 49 8.99 -0.88 14.56
C CYS A 49 8.50 -0.11 15.80
N ARG A 50 7.25 -0.35 16.22
CA ARG A 50 6.66 0.28 17.42
C ARG A 50 7.21 -0.25 18.75
N ILE A 51 8.01 -1.32 18.73
CA ILE A 51 8.53 -1.98 19.93
C ILE A 51 9.99 -1.59 20.19
N CYS A 52 10.89 -1.90 19.25
CA CYS A 52 12.31 -1.58 19.41
C CYS A 52 12.71 -0.23 18.78
N GLN A 53 11.77 0.49 18.16
CA GLN A 53 11.99 1.82 17.56
C GLN A 53 12.99 1.87 16.41
N GLU A 54 13.43 0.70 15.91
CA GLU A 54 14.26 0.61 14.71
C GLU A 54 13.50 1.16 13.49
N SER A 55 14.22 1.83 12.60
CA SER A 55 13.65 2.48 11.43
C SER A 55 14.47 2.24 10.17
N PHE A 56 13.79 2.09 9.04
CA PHE A 56 14.39 1.91 7.73
C PHE A 56 13.66 2.77 6.72
N SER A 57 14.40 3.42 5.81
CA SER A 57 13.82 4.17 4.71
C SER A 57 14.43 3.75 3.38
N THR A 58 13.63 3.80 2.32
CA THR A 58 14.07 3.47 0.97
C THR A 58 13.27 4.26 -0.07
N THR A 59 13.81 4.34 -1.29
CA THR A 59 13.10 4.95 -2.41
C THR A 59 11.99 4.01 -2.89
N VAL A 60 10.80 4.54 -3.14
CA VAL A 60 9.67 3.79 -3.72
C VAL A 60 9.48 4.12 -5.19
N ASN A 61 8.90 3.19 -5.94
CA ASN A 61 8.56 3.42 -7.34
C ASN A 61 7.27 4.23 -7.45
N GLY A 62 7.28 5.26 -8.30
CA GLY A 62 6.06 5.93 -8.76
C GLY A 62 5.36 5.10 -9.84
N PHE A 63 4.02 5.11 -9.84
CA PHE A 63 3.19 4.54 -10.92
C PHE A 63 3.07 5.49 -12.11
#